data_AF-K9K1Z5-F1
#
_entry.id   AF-K9K1Z5-F1
#
_cell.length_a   1.000
_cell.length_b   1.000
_cell.length_c   1.000
_cell.angle_alpha   90.00
_cell.angle_beta   90.00
_cell.angle_gamma   90.00
#
_symmetry.space_group_name_H-M   'P 1'
#
loop_
_entity.id
_entity.type
_entity.pdbx_description
1 polymer ?
#
loop_
_entity_poly.entity_id
_entity_poly.type
_entity_poly.pdbx_seq_one_letter_code
_entity_poly.pdbx_strand_id
1 'polypeptide(L)'
;ECCPELLDTVDNYAVLQLDIVWCYFRLGQLECLDDAEKKLNLAQKCFKNCYGENHQRLVHIKGNCGKEKILFLRLYLLQGIRNYLSGNGEVACDYLSKAHQLFKELYIDPTKVDNLLQLGFTAQEARLGLRACDGNVDHAAAHITNRREELAQIRKEEKEKKRRRLENINSLKGMGYSTHAARQALHQASGNLDEALKILVSNPQMWWLNDSDPQTNNCQESPSQESINQLVYMGFEAVAAEAALRVFRGNVQLAAQTLAHNGGSLPPDLQFSAEDSSSTPSTSPSDSAAASSASTDEDMETEAVNEILEDIPEHEEDYLDSTLEDEEILIAEYLCYVENIKSATKKN
;
A
#
# COMPACT_ATOMS: atom_id res chain seq x y z
N GLU A 1 6.62 11.26 12.44
CA GLU A 1 7.00 10.29 13.48
C GLU A 1 5.94 9.18 13.50
N CYS A 2 6.35 7.91 13.40
CA CYS A 2 5.39 6.80 13.50
C CYS A 2 4.96 6.64 14.96
N CYS A 3 3.66 6.52 15.21
CA CYS A 3 3.13 6.27 16.55
C CYS A 3 3.70 4.95 17.11
N PRO A 4 4.32 4.96 18.29
CA PRO A 4 4.89 3.74 18.91
C PRO A 4 3.81 2.67 19.17
N GLU A 5 2.56 3.10 19.35
CA GLU A 5 1.39 2.23 19.52
C GLU A 5 1.13 1.35 18.28
N LEU A 6 1.47 1.82 17.07
CA LEU A 6 1.29 1.05 15.84
C LEU A 6 2.34 -0.07 15.74
N LEU A 7 3.57 0.19 16.18
CA LEU A 7 4.66 -0.80 16.23
C LEU A 7 4.36 -1.95 17.20
N ASP A 8 3.58 -1.70 18.26
CA ASP A 8 3.14 -2.74 19.20
C ASP A 8 1.95 -3.56 18.69
N THR A 9 1.31 -3.14 17.60
CA THR A 9 0.17 -3.84 16.98
C THR A 9 0.52 -4.67 15.76
N VAL A 10 1.70 -4.45 15.16
CA VAL A 10 2.11 -5.08 13.89
C VAL A 10 3.34 -5.95 14.12
N ASP A 11 3.31 -7.16 13.57
CA ASP A 11 4.36 -8.18 13.70
C ASP A 11 5.51 -8.03 12.69
N ASN A 12 5.35 -7.23 11.63
CA ASN A 12 6.34 -7.01 10.57
C ASN A 12 7.76 -6.74 11.09
N TYR A 13 7.90 -5.89 12.12
CA TYR A 13 9.22 -5.57 12.68
C TYR A 13 9.88 -6.79 13.34
N ALA A 14 9.08 -7.63 14.01
CA ALA A 14 9.55 -8.84 14.66
C ALA A 14 9.95 -9.92 13.64
N VAL A 15 9.17 -10.07 12.57
CA VAL A 15 9.48 -10.96 11.44
C VAL A 15 10.80 -10.53 10.79
N LEU A 16 10.98 -9.23 10.52
CA LEU A 16 12.23 -8.71 9.97
C LEU A 16 13.45 -8.99 10.87
N GLN A 17 13.31 -8.81 12.20
CA GLN A 17 14.41 -9.17 13.11
C GLN A 17 14.74 -10.65 13.06
N LEU A 18 13.74 -11.51 12.90
CA LEU A 18 13.93 -12.95 12.78
C LEU A 18 14.69 -13.32 11.50
N ASP A 19 14.34 -12.70 10.38
CA ASP A 19 15.01 -12.95 9.09
C ASP A 19 16.45 -12.44 9.07
N ILE A 20 16.74 -11.31 9.71
CA ILE A 20 18.12 -10.81 9.87
C ILE A 20 18.97 -11.84 10.63
N VAL A 21 18.44 -12.40 11.73
CA VAL A 21 19.17 -13.41 12.51
C VAL A 21 19.34 -14.71 11.72
N TRP A 22 18.34 -15.09 10.93
CA TRP A 22 18.46 -16.21 10.00
C TRP A 22 19.58 -15.99 8.99
N CYS A 23 19.70 -14.77 8.45
CA CYS A 23 20.78 -14.41 7.53
C CYS A 23 22.15 -14.49 8.20
N TYR A 24 22.31 -13.97 9.43
CA TYR A 24 23.56 -14.10 10.19
C TYR A 24 23.97 -15.56 10.36
N PHE A 25 23.00 -16.41 10.67
CA PHE A 25 23.22 -17.85 10.81
C PHE A 25 23.65 -18.50 9.49
N ARG A 26 22.93 -18.25 8.39
CA ARG A 26 23.24 -18.81 7.06
C ARG A 26 24.59 -18.32 6.52
N LEU A 27 25.02 -17.12 6.90
CA LEU A 27 26.33 -16.56 6.55
C LEU A 27 27.46 -17.02 7.49
N GLY A 28 27.15 -17.76 8.56
CA GLY A 28 28.14 -18.22 9.54
C GLY A 28 28.78 -17.09 10.36
N GLN A 29 28.11 -15.94 10.48
CA GLN A 29 28.66 -14.75 11.15
C GLN A 29 28.54 -14.85 12.68
N LEU A 30 29.44 -15.63 13.28
CA LEU A 30 29.52 -15.82 14.74
C LEU A 30 29.90 -14.54 15.51
N GLU A 31 30.47 -13.54 14.83
CA GLU A 31 30.83 -12.24 15.42
C GLU A 31 29.60 -11.42 15.82
N CYS A 32 28.42 -11.72 15.26
CA CYS A 32 27.17 -11.00 15.51
C CYS A 32 26.26 -11.66 16.55
N LEU A 33 26.75 -12.63 17.34
CA LEU A 33 25.93 -13.38 18.31
C LEU A 33 25.21 -12.50 19.34
N ASP A 34 25.85 -11.43 19.80
CA ASP A 34 25.26 -10.49 20.77
C ASP A 34 24.14 -9.64 20.15
N ASP A 35 24.29 -9.27 18.89
CA ASP A 35 23.25 -8.57 18.15
C ASP A 35 22.08 -9.52 17.85
N ALA A 36 22.39 -10.76 17.46
CA ALA A 36 21.39 -11.80 17.26
C ALA A 36 20.56 -12.06 18.53
N GLU A 37 21.17 -12.07 19.71
CA GLU A 37 20.43 -12.17 20.98
C GLU A 37 19.43 -11.03 21.15
N LYS A 38 19.87 -9.78 20.97
CA LYS A 38 19.01 -8.61 21.17
C LYS A 38 17.83 -8.65 20.21
N LYS A 39 18.08 -9.04 18.96
CA LYS A 39 17.05 -9.20 17.92
C LYS A 39 16.05 -10.30 18.25
N LEU A 40 16.52 -11.48 18.66
CA LEU A 40 15.65 -12.59 19.07
C LEU A 40 14.80 -12.25 20.29
N ASN A 41 15.37 -11.58 21.28
CA ASN A 41 14.65 -11.13 22.47
C ASN A 41 13.59 -10.07 22.13
N LEU A 42 13.90 -9.18 21.19
CA LEU A 42 12.93 -8.20 20.68
C LEU A 42 11.80 -8.90 19.94
N ALA A 43 12.12 -9.78 18.98
CA ALA A 43 11.13 -10.53 18.22
C ALA A 43 10.20 -11.33 19.14
N GLN A 44 10.76 -11.98 20.17
CA GLN A 44 9.96 -12.71 21.17
C GLN A 44 9.00 -11.79 21.95
N LYS A 45 9.43 -10.58 22.32
CA LYS A 45 8.56 -9.61 23.00
C LYS A 45 7.44 -9.13 22.08
N CYS A 46 7.76 -8.76 20.85
CA CYS A 46 6.78 -8.33 19.86
C CYS A 46 5.77 -9.43 19.55
N PHE A 47 6.20 -10.68 19.35
CA PHE A 47 5.30 -11.82 19.16
C PHE A 47 4.39 -12.05 20.38
N LYS A 48 4.90 -11.92 21.60
CA LYS A 48 4.06 -12.00 22.82
C LYS A 48 3.03 -10.88 22.88
N ASN A 49 3.39 -9.65 22.49
CA ASN A 49 2.49 -8.51 22.50
C ASN A 49 1.41 -8.60 21.40
N CYS A 50 1.81 -9.02 20.19
CA CYS A 50 0.93 -9.16 19.03
C CYS A 50 -0.02 -10.34 19.20
N TYR A 51 0.48 -11.48 19.66
CA TYR A 51 -0.26 -12.75 19.67
C TYR A 51 -0.80 -13.15 21.06
N GLY A 52 -0.29 -12.56 22.14
CA GLY A 52 -0.63 -12.87 23.53
C GLY A 52 0.24 -13.99 24.12
N GLU A 53 0.31 -14.09 25.45
CA GLU A 53 1.19 -15.03 26.16
C GLU A 53 0.97 -16.51 25.80
N ASN A 54 -0.25 -16.86 25.35
CA ASN A 54 -0.65 -18.20 24.91
C ASN A 54 -1.28 -18.20 23.50
N HIS A 55 -0.93 -17.24 22.63
CA HIS A 55 -1.57 -17.07 21.30
C HIS A 55 -3.08 -16.72 21.36
N GLN A 56 -3.59 -16.33 22.53
CA GLN A 56 -5.02 -16.09 22.78
C GLN A 56 -5.57 -14.87 22.01
N ARG A 57 -4.75 -13.84 21.80
CA ARG A 57 -5.16 -12.64 21.06
C ARG A 57 -5.25 -12.90 19.56
N LEU A 58 -4.38 -13.78 19.05
CA LEU A 58 -4.35 -14.21 17.65
C LEU A 58 -5.64 -14.94 17.25
N VAL A 59 -6.11 -15.89 18.08
CA VAL A 59 -7.35 -16.65 17.85
C VAL A 59 -8.57 -15.72 17.77
N HIS A 60 -8.62 -14.68 18.62
CA HIS A 60 -9.76 -13.76 18.66
C HIS A 60 -9.79 -12.75 17.49
N ILE A 61 -8.63 -12.41 16.91
CA ILE A 61 -8.56 -11.38 15.85
C ILE A 61 -8.56 -12.00 14.45
N LYS A 62 -7.84 -13.10 14.24
CA LYS A 62 -7.61 -13.67 12.91
C LYS A 62 -8.34 -15.01 12.69
N GLY A 63 -9.01 -15.54 13.72
CA GLY A 63 -9.89 -16.71 13.66
C GLY A 63 -9.16 -18.06 13.52
N ASN A 64 -8.03 -18.10 12.82
CA ASN A 64 -7.28 -19.32 12.55
C ASN A 64 -5.80 -19.16 12.88
N CYS A 65 -5.26 -20.05 13.70
CA CYS A 65 -4.01 -19.85 14.46
C CYS A 65 -2.85 -20.77 14.07
N GLY A 66 -3.02 -21.59 13.02
CA GLY A 66 -1.99 -22.54 12.59
C GLY A 66 -0.80 -21.90 11.88
N LYS A 67 -1.01 -20.82 11.12
CA LYS A 67 0.00 -20.29 10.19
C LYS A 67 1.12 -19.55 10.90
N GLU A 68 0.80 -18.74 11.90
CA GLU A 68 1.75 -17.90 12.64
C GLU A 68 2.67 -18.69 13.56
N LYS A 69 2.30 -19.93 13.90
CA LYS A 69 3.18 -20.85 14.67
C LYS A 69 4.52 -21.10 13.97
N ILE A 70 4.61 -20.93 12.65
CA ILE A 70 5.86 -21.03 11.89
C ILE A 70 6.89 -19.99 12.37
N LEU A 71 6.44 -18.79 12.71
CA LEU A 71 7.32 -17.74 13.22
C LEU A 71 7.93 -18.13 14.58
N PHE A 72 7.12 -18.76 15.44
CA PHE A 72 7.57 -19.29 16.72
C PHE A 72 8.51 -20.49 16.57
N LEU A 73 8.26 -21.36 15.60
CA LEU A 73 9.16 -22.45 15.25
C LEU A 73 10.55 -21.90 14.91
N ARG A 74 10.63 -20.94 13.98
CA ARG A 74 11.90 -20.33 13.57
C ARG A 74 12.55 -19.54 14.72
N LEU A 75 11.76 -18.85 15.55
CA LEU A 75 12.26 -18.19 16.76
C LEU A 75 12.93 -19.19 17.71
N TYR A 76 12.25 -20.27 18.08
CA TYR A 76 12.79 -21.26 19.02
C TYR A 76 14.00 -22.01 18.44
N LEU A 77 13.99 -22.30 17.14
CA LEU A 77 15.14 -22.88 16.46
C LEU A 77 16.37 -21.97 16.57
N LEU A 78 16.25 -20.70 16.19
CA LEU A 78 17.36 -19.74 16.26
C LEU A 78 17.82 -19.48 17.70
N GLN A 79 16.89 -19.41 18.65
CA GLN A 79 17.23 -19.33 20.08
C GLN A 79 17.98 -20.58 20.56
N GLY A 80 17.58 -21.77 20.12
CA GLY A 80 18.25 -23.03 20.43
C GLY A 80 19.69 -23.07 19.90
N ILE A 81 19.87 -22.75 18.62
CA ILE A 81 21.17 -22.70 17.94
C ILE A 81 22.09 -21.69 18.63
N ARG A 82 21.59 -20.48 18.90
CA ARG A 82 22.37 -19.43 19.55
C ARG A 82 22.81 -19.84 20.96
N ASN A 83 21.92 -20.44 21.76
CA ASN A 83 22.29 -20.94 23.10
C ASN A 83 23.31 -22.08 23.03
N TYR A 84 23.25 -22.93 22.01
CA TYR A 84 24.26 -23.97 21.77
C TYR A 84 25.64 -23.33 21.50
N LEU A 85 25.69 -22.31 20.64
CA LEU A 85 26.93 -21.57 20.34
C LEU A 85 27.49 -20.82 21.55
N SER A 86 26.64 -20.34 22.46
CA SER A 86 27.04 -19.73 23.74
C SER A 86 27.49 -20.76 24.81
N GLY A 87 27.41 -22.07 24.54
CA GLY A 87 27.80 -23.13 25.48
C GLY A 87 26.70 -23.57 26.46
N ASN A 88 25.48 -23.03 26.34
CA ASN A 88 24.34 -23.36 27.21
C ASN A 88 23.52 -24.53 26.65
N GLY A 89 24.10 -25.74 26.66
CA GLY A 89 23.52 -26.92 26.02
C GLY A 89 22.17 -27.39 26.59
N GLU A 90 21.90 -27.17 27.87
CA GLU A 90 20.61 -27.54 28.48
C GLU A 90 19.47 -26.67 27.95
N VAL A 91 19.64 -25.35 28.01
CA VAL A 91 18.66 -24.37 27.50
C VAL A 91 18.48 -24.52 26.00
N ALA A 92 19.56 -24.78 25.26
CA ALA A 92 19.50 -25.09 23.83
C ALA A 92 18.60 -26.30 23.55
N CYS A 93 18.74 -27.38 24.34
CA CYS A 93 17.94 -28.60 24.20
C CYS A 93 16.44 -28.31 24.40
N ASP A 94 16.09 -27.49 25.39
CA ASP A 94 14.69 -27.16 25.68
C ASP A 94 14.04 -26.38 24.52
N TYR A 95 14.75 -25.38 23.97
CA TYR A 95 14.26 -24.62 22.83
C TYR A 95 14.18 -25.46 21.55
N LEU A 96 15.18 -26.28 21.27
CA LEU A 96 15.16 -27.21 20.13
C LEU A 96 14.05 -28.25 20.26
N SER A 97 13.76 -28.72 21.48
CA SER A 97 12.64 -29.65 21.72
C SER A 97 11.29 -28.98 21.48
N LYS A 98 11.12 -27.72 21.91
CA LYS A 98 9.93 -26.92 21.60
C LYS A 98 9.77 -26.69 20.10
N ALA A 99 10.85 -26.36 19.40
CA ALA A 99 10.85 -26.23 17.95
C ALA A 99 10.45 -27.55 17.29
N HIS A 100 11.01 -28.68 17.72
CA HIS A 100 10.66 -29.99 17.19
C HIS A 100 9.19 -30.39 17.42
N GLN A 101 8.60 -30.00 18.55
CA GLN A 101 7.16 -30.20 18.80
C GLN A 101 6.31 -29.37 17.84
N LEU A 102 6.62 -28.07 17.67
CA LEU A 102 5.92 -27.22 16.70
C LEU A 102 6.09 -27.73 15.26
N PHE A 103 7.27 -28.24 14.91
CA PHE A 103 7.50 -28.83 13.58
C PHE A 103 6.54 -29.99 13.32
N LYS A 104 6.36 -30.90 14.29
CA LYS A 104 5.40 -32.02 14.15
C LYS A 104 3.96 -31.57 13.99
N GLU A 105 3.57 -30.48 14.65
CA GLU A 105 2.23 -29.90 14.49
C GLU A 105 2.05 -29.25 13.13
N LEU A 106 3.08 -28.58 12.61
CA LEU A 106 3.03 -27.78 11.39
C LEU A 106 3.36 -28.57 10.11
N TYR A 107 3.93 -29.76 10.26
CA TYR A 107 4.31 -30.60 9.15
C TYR A 107 3.07 -30.99 8.32
N ILE A 108 3.13 -30.71 7.03
CA ILE A 108 2.06 -31.03 6.09
C ILE A 108 2.52 -32.21 5.24
N ASP A 109 1.65 -33.20 5.13
CA ASP A 109 1.85 -34.34 4.24
C ASP A 109 1.82 -33.88 2.76
N PRO A 110 2.89 -34.14 1.98
CA PRO A 110 2.94 -33.74 0.57
C PRO A 110 1.80 -34.35 -0.27
N THR A 111 1.31 -35.53 0.09
CA THR A 111 0.20 -36.17 -0.63
C THR A 111 -1.09 -35.36 -0.53
N LYS A 112 -1.31 -34.67 0.60
CA LYS A 112 -2.48 -33.79 0.78
C LYS A 112 -2.35 -32.51 -0.02
N VAL A 113 -1.13 -32.00 -0.19
CA VAL A 113 -0.84 -30.87 -1.07
C VAL A 113 -1.13 -31.25 -2.51
N ASP A 114 -0.67 -32.43 -2.95
CA ASP A 114 -0.92 -32.95 -4.29
C ASP A 114 -2.42 -33.10 -4.60
N ASN A 115 -3.23 -33.53 -3.62
CA ASN A 115 -4.69 -33.60 -3.78
C ASN A 115 -5.30 -32.22 -4.06
N LEU A 116 -4.83 -31.16 -3.38
CA LEU A 116 -5.30 -29.79 -3.63
C LEU A 116 -4.78 -29.22 -4.95
N LEU A 117 -3.56 -29.58 -5.37
CA LEU A 117 -3.03 -29.24 -6.69
C LEU A 117 -3.88 -29.84 -7.81
N GLN A 118 -4.33 -31.10 -7.65
CA GLN A 118 -5.24 -31.75 -8.61
C GLN A 118 -6.60 -31.04 -8.72
N LEU A 119 -7.05 -30.35 -7.66
CA LEU A 119 -8.26 -29.52 -7.69
C LEU A 119 -8.03 -28.14 -8.37
N GLY A 120 -6.79 -27.81 -8.75
CA GLY A 120 -6.43 -26.56 -9.43
C GLY A 120 -6.03 -25.41 -8.51
N PHE A 121 -5.68 -25.69 -7.25
CA PHE A 121 -5.09 -24.71 -6.35
C PHE A 121 -3.58 -24.59 -6.57
N THR A 122 -2.98 -23.46 -6.18
CA THR A 122 -1.52 -23.32 -6.20
C THR A 122 -0.90 -24.09 -5.03
N ALA A 123 0.39 -24.42 -5.13
CA ALA A 123 1.09 -25.11 -4.05
C ALA A 123 1.12 -24.28 -2.76
N GLN A 124 1.21 -22.95 -2.89
CA GLN A 124 1.24 -22.01 -1.77
C GLN A 124 -0.13 -21.95 -1.07
N GLU A 125 -1.20 -21.77 -1.83
CA GLU A 125 -2.58 -21.81 -1.30
C GLU A 125 -2.88 -23.14 -0.62
N ALA A 126 -2.45 -24.25 -1.22
CA ALA A 126 -2.63 -25.57 -0.64
C ALA A 126 -1.93 -25.71 0.72
N ARG A 127 -0.65 -25.29 0.83
CA ARG A 127 0.09 -25.33 2.10
C ARG A 127 -0.52 -24.41 3.14
N LEU A 128 -0.82 -23.16 2.80
CA LEU A 128 -1.41 -22.20 3.73
C LEU A 128 -2.83 -22.63 4.16
N GLY A 129 -3.64 -23.13 3.23
CA GLY A 129 -4.98 -23.65 3.51
C GLY A 129 -4.94 -24.89 4.41
N LEU A 130 -4.02 -25.83 4.16
CA LEU A 130 -3.84 -27.00 5.01
C LEU A 130 -3.35 -26.64 6.42
N ARG A 131 -2.47 -25.64 6.57
CA ARG A 131 -2.06 -25.13 7.89
C ARG A 131 -3.19 -24.46 8.64
N ALA A 132 -4.08 -23.78 7.92
CA ALA A 132 -5.27 -23.20 8.49
C ALA A 132 -6.24 -24.28 8.98
N CYS A 133 -6.38 -25.38 8.24
CA CYS A 133 -7.39 -26.40 8.52
C CYS A 133 -6.82 -27.65 9.22
N ASP A 134 -5.72 -27.52 9.96
CA ASP A 134 -5.04 -28.61 10.68
C ASP A 134 -4.82 -29.88 9.82
N GLY A 135 -4.53 -29.69 8.53
CA GLY A 135 -4.26 -30.77 7.58
C GLY A 135 -5.49 -31.51 7.04
N ASN A 136 -6.70 -30.95 7.17
CA ASN A 136 -7.91 -31.48 6.52
C ASN A 136 -8.06 -30.90 5.09
N VAL A 137 -8.09 -31.79 4.09
CA VAL A 137 -8.13 -31.44 2.66
C VAL A 137 -9.45 -30.76 2.28
N ASP A 138 -10.59 -31.27 2.76
CA ASP A 138 -11.91 -30.74 2.38
C ASP A 138 -12.15 -29.34 2.95
N HIS A 139 -11.79 -29.14 4.22
CA HIS A 139 -11.86 -27.83 4.86
C HIS A 139 -10.86 -26.86 4.24
N ALA A 140 -9.65 -27.31 3.88
CA ALA A 140 -8.67 -26.48 3.20
C ALA A 140 -9.19 -26.02 1.83
N ALA A 141 -9.78 -26.91 1.03
CA ALA A 141 -10.37 -26.56 -0.26
C ALA A 141 -11.47 -25.50 -0.11
N ALA A 142 -12.41 -25.69 0.83
CA ALA A 142 -13.48 -24.73 1.11
C ALA A 142 -12.94 -23.37 1.61
N HIS A 143 -11.89 -23.39 2.44
CA HIS A 143 -11.26 -22.17 2.93
C HIS A 143 -10.57 -21.40 1.79
N ILE A 144 -9.86 -22.09 0.90
CA ILE A 144 -9.19 -21.46 -0.25
C ILE A 144 -10.22 -20.87 -1.22
N THR A 145 -11.32 -21.57 -1.50
CA THR A 145 -12.39 -21.04 -2.38
C THR A 145 -13.04 -19.80 -1.79
N ASN A 146 -13.43 -19.84 -0.52
CA ASN A 146 -14.04 -18.69 0.15
C ASN A 146 -13.10 -17.49 0.14
N ARG A 147 -11.81 -17.71 0.42
CA ARG A 147 -10.81 -16.64 0.41
C ARG A 147 -10.62 -16.04 -0.98
N ARG A 148 -10.59 -16.86 -2.04
CA ARG A 148 -10.53 -16.37 -3.43
C ARG A 148 -11.76 -15.53 -3.78
N GLU A 149 -12.95 -15.93 -3.34
CA GLU A 149 -14.20 -15.18 -3.57
C GLU A 149 -14.21 -13.84 -2.83
N GLU A 150 -13.81 -13.81 -1.55
CA GLU A 150 -13.67 -12.58 -0.76
C GLU A 150 -12.71 -11.59 -1.42
N LEU A 151 -11.52 -12.06 -1.81
CA LEU A 151 -10.53 -11.22 -2.50
C LEU A 151 -11.03 -10.73 -3.86
N ALA A 152 -11.71 -11.59 -4.62
CA ALA A 152 -12.32 -11.19 -5.89
C ALA A 152 -13.40 -10.13 -5.68
N GLN A 153 -14.18 -10.20 -4.59
CA GLN A 153 -15.19 -9.22 -4.25
C GLN A 153 -14.56 -7.88 -3.85
N ILE A 154 -13.55 -7.88 -2.99
CA ILE A 154 -12.79 -6.68 -2.61
C ILE A 154 -12.18 -6.02 -3.85
N ARG A 155 -11.51 -6.80 -4.72
CA ARG A 155 -10.93 -6.30 -5.98
C ARG A 155 -11.99 -5.68 -6.89
N LYS A 156 -13.19 -6.27 -6.99
CA LYS A 156 -14.30 -5.71 -7.78
C LYS A 156 -14.81 -4.39 -7.18
N GLU A 157 -15.01 -4.34 -5.87
CA GLU A 157 -15.46 -3.13 -5.17
C GLU A 157 -14.44 -1.99 -5.28
N GLU A 158 -13.15 -2.29 -5.17
CA GLU A 158 -12.08 -1.30 -5.36
C GLU A 158 -12.02 -0.81 -6.80
N LYS A 159 -12.12 -1.71 -7.80
CA LYS A 159 -12.19 -1.33 -9.21
C LYS A 159 -13.41 -0.46 -9.50
N GLU A 160 -14.57 -0.77 -8.92
CA GLU A 160 -15.77 0.04 -9.08
C GLU A 160 -15.63 1.41 -8.41
N LYS A 161 -15.06 1.48 -7.20
CA LYS A 161 -14.76 2.75 -6.52
C LYS A 161 -13.79 3.61 -7.34
N LYS A 162 -12.74 3.00 -7.91
CA LYS A 162 -11.79 3.67 -8.81
C LYS A 162 -12.51 4.19 -10.06
N ARG A 163 -13.36 3.36 -10.70
CA ARG A 163 -14.16 3.76 -11.87
C ARG A 163 -15.08 4.95 -11.57
N ARG A 164 -15.83 4.90 -10.47
CA ARG A 164 -16.72 6.02 -10.05
C ARG A 164 -15.94 7.30 -9.78
N ARG A 165 -14.76 7.22 -9.15
CA ARG A 165 -13.89 8.40 -8.95
C ARG A 165 -13.46 9.01 -10.28
N LEU A 166 -13.05 8.18 -11.24
CA LEU A 166 -12.65 8.65 -12.56
C LEU A 166 -13.82 9.23 -13.37
N GLU A 167 -15.00 8.60 -13.31
CA GLU A 167 -16.25 9.12 -13.91
C GLU A 167 -16.61 10.49 -13.33
N ASN A 168 -16.48 10.68 -12.01
CA ASN A 168 -16.72 11.97 -11.36
C ASN A 168 -15.70 13.03 -11.78
N ILE A 169 -14.42 12.67 -11.87
CA ILE A 169 -13.36 13.58 -12.37
C ILE A 169 -13.65 13.97 -13.83
N ASN A 170 -13.98 13.00 -14.68
CA ASN A 170 -14.31 13.25 -16.09
C ASN A 170 -15.57 14.11 -16.25
N SER A 171 -16.56 13.94 -15.37
CA SER A 171 -17.77 14.78 -15.36
C SER A 171 -17.43 16.24 -15.03
N LEU A 172 -16.59 16.47 -14.02
CA LEU A 172 -16.12 17.81 -13.65
C LEU A 172 -15.23 18.41 -14.75
N LYS A 173 -14.37 17.61 -15.39
CA LYS A 173 -13.59 18.03 -16.56
C LYS A 173 -14.49 18.41 -17.73
N GLY A 174 -15.56 17.65 -17.97
CA GLY A 174 -16.58 17.95 -18.99
C GLY A 174 -17.35 19.24 -18.72
N MET A 175 -17.50 19.65 -17.45
CA MET A 175 -18.06 20.95 -17.06
C MET A 175 -17.06 22.11 -17.21
N GLY A 176 -15.80 21.80 -17.52
CA GLY A 176 -14.73 22.78 -17.76
C GLY A 176 -13.84 23.07 -16.56
N TYR A 177 -13.93 22.29 -15.48
CA TYR A 177 -12.99 22.38 -14.35
C TYR A 177 -11.67 21.65 -14.69
N SER A 178 -10.55 22.13 -14.15
CA SER A 178 -9.26 21.43 -14.32
C SER A 178 -9.26 20.08 -13.59
N THR A 179 -8.46 19.12 -14.08
CA THR A 179 -8.24 17.79 -13.48
C THR A 179 -7.78 17.91 -12.03
N HIS A 180 -6.83 18.80 -11.74
CA HIS A 180 -6.30 19.06 -10.42
C HIS A 180 -7.38 19.61 -9.46
N ALA A 181 -8.14 20.62 -9.90
CA ALA A 181 -9.23 21.19 -9.09
C ALA A 181 -10.33 20.15 -8.83
N ALA A 182 -10.69 19.35 -9.84
CA ALA A 182 -11.68 18.28 -9.72
C ALA A 182 -11.25 17.22 -8.71
N ARG A 183 -9.99 16.77 -8.75
CA ARG A 183 -9.43 15.82 -7.77
C ARG A 183 -9.44 16.39 -6.36
N GLN A 184 -8.99 17.63 -6.18
CA GLN A 184 -8.93 18.28 -4.87
C GLN A 184 -10.31 18.48 -4.26
N ALA A 185 -11.28 18.92 -5.06
CA ALA A 185 -12.67 19.08 -4.62
C ALA A 185 -13.34 17.74 -4.28
N LEU A 186 -13.12 16.69 -5.10
CA LEU A 186 -13.64 15.35 -4.81
C LEU A 186 -13.00 14.74 -3.57
N HIS A 187 -11.72 15.04 -3.30
CA HIS A 187 -11.06 14.61 -2.07
C HIS A 187 -11.67 15.30 -0.85
N GLN A 188 -11.96 16.60 -0.91
CA GLN A 188 -12.62 17.35 0.17
C GLN A 188 -14.09 16.93 0.36
N ALA A 189 -14.77 16.54 -0.73
CA ALA A 189 -16.16 16.08 -0.74
C ALA A 189 -16.31 14.57 -0.48
N SER A 190 -15.24 13.87 -0.08
CA SER A 190 -15.24 12.41 0.16
C SER A 190 -15.79 11.56 -1.01
N GLY A 191 -15.67 12.07 -2.25
CA GLY A 191 -16.16 11.40 -3.46
C GLY A 191 -17.60 11.72 -3.87
N ASN A 192 -18.29 12.65 -3.21
CA ASN A 192 -19.62 13.12 -3.60
C ASN A 192 -19.54 14.25 -4.64
N LEU A 193 -20.17 14.06 -5.81
CA LEU A 193 -20.07 15.00 -6.93
C LEU A 193 -20.74 16.35 -6.63
N ASP A 194 -21.92 16.33 -6.00
CA ASP A 194 -22.68 17.57 -5.74
C ASP A 194 -22.00 18.44 -4.69
N GLU A 195 -21.43 17.82 -3.65
CA GLU A 195 -20.63 18.53 -2.65
C GLU A 195 -19.32 19.05 -3.25
N ALA A 196 -18.67 18.28 -4.13
CA ALA A 196 -17.49 18.72 -4.85
C ALA A 196 -17.79 19.94 -5.73
N LEU A 197 -18.92 19.94 -6.45
CA LEU A 197 -19.39 21.10 -7.20
C LEU A 197 -19.63 22.31 -6.31
N LYS A 198 -20.27 22.11 -5.16
CA LYS A 198 -20.49 23.20 -4.19
C LYS A 198 -19.17 23.78 -3.69
N ILE A 199 -18.17 22.93 -3.39
CA ILE A 199 -16.84 23.35 -2.95
C ILE A 199 -16.11 24.10 -4.07
N LEU A 200 -16.21 23.63 -5.32
CA LEU A 200 -15.62 24.28 -6.49
C LEU A 200 -16.23 25.66 -6.71
N VAL A 201 -17.56 25.78 -6.66
CA VAL A 201 -18.26 27.06 -6.83
C VAL A 201 -17.97 28.02 -5.66
N SER A 202 -17.85 27.51 -4.43
CA SER A 202 -17.55 28.33 -3.25
C SER A 202 -16.09 28.81 -3.22
N ASN A 203 -15.18 28.07 -3.84
CA ASN A 203 -13.75 28.36 -3.86
C ASN A 203 -13.27 28.53 -5.30
N PRO A 204 -13.60 29.66 -5.96
CA PRO A 204 -13.14 29.92 -7.31
C PRO A 204 -11.60 29.89 -7.38
N GLN A 205 -10.88 30.22 -6.29
CA GLN A 205 -9.42 30.15 -6.15
C GLN A 205 -8.82 28.73 -6.38
N MET A 206 -9.60 27.66 -6.28
CA MET A 206 -9.15 26.29 -6.54
C MET A 206 -9.03 25.98 -8.04
N TRP A 207 -9.66 26.80 -8.89
CA TRP A 207 -9.65 26.65 -10.35
C TRP A 207 -8.33 27.09 -11.01
N TRP A 208 -7.45 27.75 -10.24
CA TRP A 208 -6.29 28.51 -10.75
C TRP A 208 -4.96 27.78 -10.60
N LEU A 209 -4.93 26.65 -9.90
CA LEU A 209 -3.79 25.74 -10.01
C LEU A 209 -3.88 25.04 -11.37
N ASN A 210 -3.28 25.70 -12.35
CA ASN A 210 -3.03 25.19 -13.68
C ASN A 210 -2.45 23.76 -13.60
N ASP A 211 -3.05 22.82 -14.32
CA ASP A 211 -2.25 21.98 -15.22
C ASP A 211 -1.63 22.98 -16.20
N SER A 212 -0.42 23.43 -15.90
CA SER A 212 0.28 24.32 -16.81
C SER A 212 0.78 23.44 -17.93
N ASP A 213 -0.06 23.16 -18.92
CA ASP A 213 0.44 22.80 -20.24
C ASP A 213 1.28 23.99 -20.72
N PRO A 214 2.61 23.87 -20.86
CA PRO A 214 3.46 24.98 -21.30
C PRO A 214 3.24 25.36 -22.77
N GLN A 215 2.23 24.79 -23.44
CA GLN A 215 1.92 25.03 -24.85
C GLN A 215 0.62 25.82 -25.13
N THR A 216 -0.14 26.27 -24.13
CA THR A 216 -1.08 27.40 -24.32
C THR A 216 -0.41 28.72 -23.96
N ASN A 217 0.80 28.98 -24.47
CA ASN A 217 1.41 30.30 -24.46
C ASN A 217 1.07 31.11 -25.72
N ASN A 218 0.03 30.73 -26.45
CA ASN A 218 -0.61 31.59 -27.43
C ASN A 218 -2.01 31.97 -26.96
N CYS A 219 -2.27 33.27 -27.07
CA CYS A 219 -3.53 33.96 -26.93
C CYS A 219 -3.97 34.36 -25.51
N GLN A 220 -3.64 35.61 -25.17
CA GLN A 220 -4.68 36.58 -24.80
C GLN A 220 -5.75 36.58 -25.91
N GLU A 221 -6.56 35.53 -25.98
CA GLU A 221 -7.70 35.50 -26.89
C GLU A 221 -8.72 36.42 -26.23
N SER A 222 -8.86 37.62 -26.80
CA SER A 222 -9.98 38.49 -26.47
C SER A 222 -11.26 37.66 -26.55
N PRO A 223 -12.08 37.62 -25.49
CA PRO A 223 -13.25 36.76 -25.44
C PRO A 223 -14.14 37.00 -26.68
N SER A 224 -14.61 35.91 -27.30
CA SER A 224 -15.39 36.01 -28.54
C SER A 224 -16.62 36.90 -28.30
N GLN A 225 -16.90 37.83 -29.22
CA GLN A 225 -18.02 38.77 -29.07
C GLN A 225 -19.36 38.03 -28.87
N GLU A 226 -19.50 36.83 -29.43
CA GLU A 226 -20.65 35.94 -29.26
C GLU A 226 -20.81 35.47 -27.81
N SER A 227 -19.71 35.08 -27.14
CA SER A 227 -19.71 34.67 -25.74
C SER A 227 -20.07 35.81 -24.78
N ILE A 228 -19.58 37.03 -25.06
CA ILE A 228 -19.93 38.24 -24.31
C ILE A 228 -21.42 38.55 -24.50
N ASN A 229 -21.91 38.51 -25.75
CA ASN A 229 -23.31 38.78 -26.06
C ASN A 229 -24.25 37.77 -25.39
N GLN A 230 -23.84 36.50 -25.24
CA GLN A 230 -24.62 35.49 -24.51
C GLN A 230 -24.76 35.84 -23.02
N LEU A 231 -23.67 36.26 -22.35
CA LEU A 231 -23.74 36.68 -20.94
C LEU A 231 -24.53 37.98 -20.76
N VAL A 232 -24.38 38.93 -21.69
CA VAL A 232 -25.17 40.18 -21.68
C VAL A 232 -26.66 39.89 -21.89
N TYR A 233 -26.99 38.95 -22.78
CA TYR A 233 -28.37 38.49 -22.99
C TYR A 233 -28.96 37.82 -21.74
N MET A 234 -28.13 37.14 -20.94
CA MET A 234 -28.53 36.59 -19.63
C MET A 234 -28.73 37.67 -18.54
N GLY A 235 -28.46 38.95 -18.83
CA GLY A 235 -28.69 40.08 -17.93
C GLY A 235 -27.47 40.54 -17.14
N PHE A 236 -26.27 40.03 -17.45
CA PHE A 236 -25.02 40.49 -16.85
C PHE A 236 -24.46 41.74 -17.55
N GLU A 237 -23.74 42.59 -16.81
CA GLU A 237 -23.12 43.78 -17.38
C GLU A 237 -21.96 43.40 -18.31
N ALA A 238 -21.85 44.08 -19.47
CA ALA A 238 -20.86 43.74 -20.50
C ALA A 238 -19.42 43.76 -19.98
N VAL A 239 -19.10 44.69 -19.08
CA VAL A 239 -17.76 44.83 -18.47
C VAL A 239 -17.46 43.67 -17.52
N ALA A 240 -18.44 43.26 -16.72
CA ALA A 240 -18.30 42.11 -15.81
C ALA A 240 -18.25 40.79 -16.59
N ALA A 241 -19.03 40.66 -17.66
CA ALA A 241 -19.02 39.52 -18.57
C ALA A 241 -17.66 39.37 -19.29
N GLU A 242 -17.10 40.45 -19.80
CA GLU A 242 -15.79 40.45 -20.47
C GLU A 242 -14.66 40.09 -19.49
N ALA A 243 -14.67 40.70 -18.29
CA ALA A 243 -13.70 40.39 -17.24
C ALA A 243 -13.80 38.92 -16.79
N ALA A 244 -15.02 38.38 -16.68
CA ALA A 244 -15.25 36.99 -16.29
C ALA A 244 -14.77 36.03 -17.40
N LEU A 245 -15.08 36.31 -18.66
CA LEU A 245 -14.65 35.46 -19.78
C LEU A 245 -13.14 35.49 -20.00
N ARG A 246 -12.49 36.63 -19.74
CA ARG A 246 -11.02 36.75 -19.76
C ARG A 246 -10.38 35.88 -18.69
N VAL A 247 -11.00 35.83 -17.51
CA VAL A 247 -10.63 34.95 -16.39
C VAL A 247 -10.87 33.47 -16.73
N PHE A 248 -12.03 33.13 -17.30
CA PHE A 248 -12.44 31.75 -17.58
C PHE A 248 -12.02 31.24 -18.96
N ARG A 249 -11.07 31.91 -19.62
CA ARG A 249 -10.57 31.57 -20.97
C ARG A 249 -11.69 31.26 -21.97
N GLY A 250 -12.76 32.06 -21.96
CA GLY A 250 -13.90 31.92 -22.86
C GLY A 250 -14.98 30.89 -22.47
N ASN A 251 -14.90 30.26 -21.30
CA ASN A 251 -15.95 29.35 -20.83
C ASN A 251 -17.18 30.12 -20.31
N VAL A 252 -18.22 30.22 -21.15
CA VAL A 252 -19.48 30.93 -20.87
C VAL A 252 -20.23 30.34 -19.67
N GLN A 253 -20.22 29.01 -19.52
CA GLN A 253 -21.00 28.33 -18.46
C GLN A 253 -20.42 28.63 -17.08
N LEU A 254 -19.10 28.54 -16.92
CA LEU A 254 -18.42 28.88 -15.67
C LEU A 254 -18.53 30.37 -15.37
N ALA A 255 -18.34 31.23 -16.37
CA ALA A 255 -18.49 32.67 -16.23
C ALA A 255 -19.90 33.07 -15.75
N ALA A 256 -20.95 32.52 -16.37
CA ALA A 256 -22.34 32.76 -15.96
C ALA A 256 -22.60 32.27 -14.53
N GLN A 257 -22.08 31.09 -14.16
CA GLN A 257 -22.30 30.51 -12.85
C GLN A 257 -21.63 31.33 -11.74
N THR A 258 -20.40 31.79 -11.95
CA THR A 258 -19.68 32.63 -10.99
C THR A 258 -20.30 34.01 -10.86
N LEU A 259 -20.73 34.63 -11.97
CA LEU A 259 -21.42 35.92 -11.94
C LEU A 259 -22.79 35.80 -11.26
N ALA A 260 -23.55 34.74 -11.54
CA ALA A 260 -24.84 34.49 -10.88
C ALA A 260 -24.67 34.30 -9.37
N HIS A 261 -23.63 33.57 -8.93
CA HIS A 261 -23.39 33.30 -7.52
C HIS A 261 -22.98 34.56 -6.74
N ASN A 262 -22.23 35.46 -7.37
CA ASN A 262 -21.70 36.68 -6.76
C ASN A 262 -22.57 37.93 -7.03
N GLY A 263 -23.80 37.76 -7.54
CA GLY A 263 -24.73 38.88 -7.73
C GLY A 263 -24.36 39.84 -8.89
N GLY A 264 -23.67 39.34 -9.91
CA GLY A 264 -23.33 40.07 -11.13
C GLY A 264 -21.96 40.76 -11.12
N SER A 265 -21.20 40.65 -10.04
CA SER A 265 -19.82 41.15 -9.93
C SER A 265 -18.82 40.01 -9.75
N LEU A 266 -17.59 40.24 -10.17
CA LEU A 266 -16.49 39.31 -9.90
C LEU A 266 -15.96 39.53 -8.48
N PRO A 267 -15.56 38.46 -7.76
CA PRO A 267 -14.86 38.58 -6.49
C PRO A 267 -13.64 39.52 -6.61
N PRO A 268 -13.38 40.38 -5.60
CA PRO A 268 -12.30 41.37 -5.63
C PRO A 268 -10.91 40.76 -5.82
N ASP A 269 -10.72 39.50 -5.41
CA ASP A 269 -9.48 38.75 -5.60
C ASP A 269 -9.18 38.43 -7.08
N LEU A 270 -10.16 38.56 -7.99
CA LEU A 270 -10.04 38.25 -9.43
C LEU A 270 -9.78 39.47 -10.31
N GLN A 271 -9.78 40.69 -9.74
CA GLN A 271 -9.57 41.93 -10.50
C GLN A 271 -8.10 42.27 -10.75
N PHE A 272 -7.16 41.56 -10.11
CA PHE A 272 -5.74 41.80 -10.30
C PHE A 272 -5.15 40.98 -11.45
N SER A 273 -5.14 41.57 -12.64
CA SER A 273 -4.07 41.44 -13.65
C SER A 273 -4.38 42.33 -14.85
N ALA A 274 -4.16 43.64 -14.72
CA ALA A 274 -4.16 44.54 -15.88
C ALA A 274 -3.09 45.65 -15.82
N GLU A 275 -2.46 45.91 -14.68
CA GLU A 275 -1.48 46.99 -14.57
C GLU A 275 -0.24 46.54 -13.80
N ASP A 276 0.67 45.83 -14.48
CA ASP A 276 2.10 45.92 -14.20
C ASP A 276 2.88 45.42 -15.43
N SER A 277 2.84 46.24 -16.48
CA SER A 277 3.80 46.17 -17.57
C SER A 277 4.87 47.23 -17.33
N SER A 278 5.94 46.88 -16.62
CA SER A 278 7.20 47.61 -16.70
C SER A 278 8.35 46.65 -17.02
N SER A 279 9.02 46.99 -18.10
CA SER A 279 10.01 46.24 -18.86
C SER A 279 11.37 46.08 -18.17
N THR A 280 11.98 44.90 -18.26
CA THR A 280 13.43 44.73 -18.51
C THR A 280 13.71 43.40 -19.24
N PRO A 281 14.59 43.36 -20.26
CA PRO A 281 14.98 42.10 -20.91
C PRO A 281 16.37 41.63 -20.44
N SER A 282 16.55 40.34 -20.21
CA SER A 282 17.89 39.74 -20.04
C SER A 282 17.98 38.35 -20.67
N THR A 283 18.39 38.36 -21.94
CA THR A 283 19.42 37.53 -22.60
C THR A 283 19.68 36.07 -22.14
N SER A 284 19.22 35.12 -22.99
CA SER A 284 19.94 33.99 -23.64
C SER A 284 20.46 32.78 -22.81
N PRO A 285 20.78 31.60 -23.42
CA PRO A 285 20.33 30.98 -24.69
C PRO A 285 19.90 29.48 -24.56
N SER A 286 19.43 28.95 -25.70
CA SER A 286 19.17 27.55 -26.12
C SER A 286 19.76 26.38 -25.34
N ASP A 287 18.97 25.31 -25.21
CA ASP A 287 19.27 24.07 -25.94
C ASP A 287 18.00 23.29 -26.33
N SER A 288 18.09 22.67 -27.50
CA SER A 288 16.98 22.03 -28.20
C SER A 288 16.95 20.53 -27.92
N ALA A 289 15.76 19.98 -28.15
CA ALA A 289 15.46 18.61 -28.57
C ALA A 289 14.94 17.63 -27.51
N ALA A 290 13.84 17.00 -27.93
CA ALA A 290 13.18 15.80 -27.40
C ALA A 290 12.26 15.99 -26.19
N ALA A 291 10.95 16.08 -26.45
CA ALA A 291 9.92 15.33 -25.73
C ALA A 291 8.57 15.52 -26.42
N SER A 292 8.27 14.63 -27.37
CA SER A 292 6.92 14.43 -27.90
C SER A 292 6.31 13.26 -27.12
N SER A 293 5.60 13.53 -26.03
CA SER A 293 4.79 12.52 -25.31
C SER A 293 4.12 13.15 -24.09
N ALA A 294 2.92 13.73 -24.24
CA ALA A 294 2.14 14.27 -23.10
C ALA A 294 0.71 13.69 -23.03
N SER A 295 0.34 12.79 -23.95
CA SER A 295 -0.80 11.89 -23.73
C SER A 295 -0.43 10.69 -22.85
N THR A 296 0.82 10.61 -22.40
CA THR A 296 1.40 9.45 -21.73
C THR A 296 1.48 9.60 -20.21
N ASP A 297 1.27 10.77 -19.61
CA ASP A 297 1.57 10.94 -18.17
C ASP A 297 0.50 10.33 -17.25
N GLU A 298 -0.80 10.47 -17.57
CA GLU A 298 -1.85 9.79 -16.78
C GLU A 298 -1.90 8.27 -17.05
N ASP A 299 -1.59 7.87 -18.28
CA ASP A 299 -1.41 6.47 -18.64
C ASP A 299 -0.14 5.91 -17.97
N MET A 300 0.96 6.67 -17.88
CA MET A 300 2.19 6.27 -17.15
C MET A 300 1.98 6.22 -15.64
N GLU A 301 1.22 7.13 -15.02
CA GLU A 301 0.97 7.04 -13.56
C GLU A 301 0.08 5.83 -13.23
N THR A 302 -0.92 5.55 -14.06
CA THR A 302 -1.77 4.36 -13.87
C THR A 302 -1.04 3.07 -14.24
N GLU A 303 -0.16 3.10 -15.23
CA GLU A 303 0.74 2.01 -15.61
C GLU A 303 1.80 1.76 -14.55
N ALA A 304 2.44 2.80 -14.00
CA ALA A 304 3.39 2.69 -12.90
C ALA A 304 2.72 2.19 -11.61
N VAL A 305 1.48 2.63 -11.32
CA VAL A 305 0.71 2.08 -10.19
C VAL A 305 0.32 0.62 -10.44
N ASN A 306 -0.01 0.25 -11.68
CA ASN A 306 -0.30 -1.14 -12.03
C ASN A 306 0.96 -2.02 -11.96
N GLU A 307 2.12 -1.51 -12.40
CA GLU A 307 3.44 -2.14 -12.26
C GLU A 307 3.77 -2.38 -10.78
N ILE A 308 3.57 -1.38 -9.92
CA ILE A 308 3.75 -1.54 -8.45
C ILE A 308 2.73 -2.52 -7.86
N LEU A 309 1.49 -2.55 -8.37
CA LEU A 309 0.47 -3.51 -7.93
C LEU A 309 0.78 -4.94 -8.36
N GLU A 310 1.49 -5.15 -9.46
CA GLU A 310 2.00 -6.46 -9.87
C GLU A 310 3.12 -6.97 -8.93
N ASP A 311 3.90 -6.04 -8.37
CA ASP A 311 4.96 -6.35 -7.39
C ASP A 311 4.46 -6.51 -5.94
N ILE A 312 3.22 -6.13 -5.64
CA ILE A 312 2.62 -6.35 -4.33
C ILE A 312 2.21 -7.83 -4.22
N PRO A 313 2.67 -8.55 -3.17
CA PRO A 313 2.31 -9.95 -2.97
C PRO A 313 0.79 -10.15 -3.07
N GLU A 314 0.36 -11.11 -3.89
CA GLU A 314 -1.06 -11.41 -4.03
C GLU A 314 -1.69 -11.89 -2.72
N HIS A 315 -0.88 -12.37 -1.78
CA HIS A 315 -1.28 -12.90 -0.49
C HIS A 315 -0.52 -12.22 0.64
N GLU A 316 -1.27 -11.56 1.53
CA GLU A 316 -0.77 -10.94 2.77
C GLU A 316 -0.02 -11.93 3.70
N GLU A 317 -0.16 -13.23 3.45
CA GLU A 317 0.39 -14.32 4.26
C GLU A 317 1.56 -15.05 3.59
N ASP A 318 2.08 -14.56 2.46
CA ASP A 318 3.15 -15.24 1.71
C ASP A 318 4.42 -15.44 2.53
N TYR A 319 4.71 -14.54 3.47
CA TYR A 319 5.83 -14.68 4.41
C TYR A 319 5.69 -15.85 5.39
N LEU A 320 4.49 -16.43 5.52
CA LEU A 320 4.21 -17.63 6.32
C LEU A 320 4.32 -18.92 5.48
N ASP A 321 4.53 -18.82 4.16
CA ASP A 321 4.70 -19.98 3.31
C ASP A 321 6.14 -20.50 3.32
N SER A 322 6.46 -21.35 4.30
CA SER A 322 7.72 -22.09 4.36
C SER A 322 7.49 -23.59 4.15
N THR A 323 8.38 -24.29 3.43
CA THR A 323 8.32 -25.77 3.30
C THR A 323 8.81 -26.49 4.55
N LEU A 324 9.45 -25.77 5.49
CA LEU A 324 10.04 -26.30 6.73
C LEU A 324 11.19 -27.30 6.54
N GLU A 325 11.68 -27.51 5.31
CA GLU A 325 12.75 -28.46 4.99
C GLU A 325 14.09 -28.06 5.63
N ASP A 326 14.46 -26.77 5.52
CA ASP A 326 15.66 -26.22 6.15
C ASP A 326 15.58 -26.34 7.68
N GLU A 327 14.43 -25.99 8.26
CA GLU A 327 14.18 -26.08 9.69
C GLU A 327 14.26 -27.53 10.21
N GLU A 328 13.75 -28.51 9.45
CA GLU A 328 13.85 -29.94 9.81
C GLU A 328 15.30 -30.40 9.94
N ILE A 329 16.10 -30.12 8.91
CA ILE A 329 17.51 -30.52 8.85
C ILE A 329 18.27 -29.90 10.03
N LEU A 330 18.07 -28.60 10.27
CA LEU A 330 18.75 -27.88 11.35
C LEU A 330 18.31 -28.36 12.74
N ILE A 331 17.02 -28.61 12.96
CA ILE A 331 16.52 -29.17 14.22
C ILE A 331 17.21 -30.52 14.49
N ALA A 332 17.25 -31.41 13.51
CA ALA A 332 17.87 -32.73 13.65
C ALA A 332 19.38 -32.64 13.93
N GLU A 333 20.09 -31.80 13.18
CA GLU A 333 21.53 -31.59 13.32
C GLU A 333 21.89 -31.07 14.72
N TYR A 334 21.23 -30.00 15.18
CA TYR A 334 21.55 -29.37 16.46
C TYR A 334 21.06 -30.20 17.66
N LEU A 335 19.96 -30.95 17.55
CA LEU A 335 19.58 -31.92 18.56
C LEU A 335 20.67 -32.99 18.74
N CYS A 336 21.19 -33.53 17.63
CA CYS A 336 22.27 -34.50 17.68
C CYS A 336 23.54 -33.91 18.32
N TYR A 337 23.92 -32.68 17.97
CA TYR A 337 25.07 -32.02 18.59
C TYR A 337 24.91 -31.81 20.10
N VAL A 338 23.75 -31.36 20.55
CA VAL A 338 23.45 -31.17 21.98
C VAL A 338 23.49 -32.51 22.73
N GLU A 339 22.94 -33.57 22.16
CA GLU A 339 22.99 -34.92 22.74
C GLU A 339 24.42 -35.46 22.84
N ASN A 340 25.23 -35.25 21.81
CA ASN A 340 26.63 -35.65 21.81
C ASN A 340 27.42 -34.95 22.92
N ILE A 341 27.23 -33.63 23.12
CA ILE A 341 27.85 -32.89 24.23
C ILE A 341 27.39 -33.45 25.58
N LYS A 342 26.09 -33.69 25.77
CA LYS A 342 25.56 -34.27 27.01
C LYS A 342 26.13 -35.66 27.30
N SER A 343 26.38 -36.47 26.27
CA SER A 343 26.97 -37.79 26.41
C SER A 343 28.47 -37.74 26.75
N ALA A 344 29.18 -36.72 26.25
CA ALA A 344 30.60 -36.49 26.53
C ALA A 344 30.81 -35.97 27.97
N THR A 345 29.94 -35.07 28.45
CA THR A 345 30.00 -34.57 29.83
C THR A 345 29.61 -35.61 30.88
N LYS A 346 28.80 -36.61 30.53
CA LYS A 346 28.46 -37.74 31.43
C LYS A 346 29.56 -38.81 31.55
N LYS A 347 30.52 -38.84 30.64
CA LYS A 347 31.62 -39.82 30.60
C LYS A 347 32.90 -39.32 31.28
N ASN A 348 32.99 -38.02 31.55
CA ASN A 348 34.01 -37.39 32.41
C ASN A 348 33.45 -37.21 33.81
#